data_AF-A0A3E0TWY0-F1
#
_entry.id   AF-A0A3E0TWY0-F1
#
_cell.length_a   1.000
_cell.length_b   1.000
_cell.length_c   1.000
_cell.angle_alpha   90.00
_cell.angle_beta   90.00
_cell.angle_gamma   90.00
#
_symmetry.space_group_name_H-M   'P 1'
#
loop_
_entity.id
_entity.type
_entity.pdbx_description
1 polymer ?
#
loop_
_entity_poly.entity_id
_entity_poly.type
_entity_poly.pdbx_seq_one_letter_code
_entity_poly.pdbx_strand_id
1 'polypeptide(L)'
;MRNYNKSALFVVILGLISAIYVSQFVPKTWLEQTLVYEVYQTDNGQNAYTYRDKQVIIDDLVPYRDSVLNQATLNNVTEPALSEQWVIDDEGIIKQLKPAFHYGFWSLLPALITVALCLITKEPLSALFTGIITGALMLGEYDITDSVIIPQLAKEGSAALLLLYLWLLGGLLGVWAKTGAAQAFADMMTRKFVRGQRSAKLVSWCLGVLFFQGGTMSTVLVGTTVRPLADKAKVSHEEMSYIVDSTASPIAAVLAFNAWPAYIQALIFVPGVAFLATEADRLDFFFSSVPFSFYGILAVLGTLLLSLNITTFSGRRIREAHHRANTTGQLDAPNAQPLSAKELQGSAVPEGYRPHYFEFIFPLVTLIGIAIFTFIFIGSPKVNWAFGAALMLAIGMALLKGMSLKNVMDGLNLGLKGVVFASVILMMAVIIGFMSKETGGGLYLVSLLGEQLPYWALPITLQLITMVIAFSTGTSWGTYAIAFPLAMPLAWAISQHQMLAHPEMYMMICFATVLNGSIYGDQCSPISDTTILSAMTTGCDLMDHVKSQIVPATFAAATAGALWTLCVMWLAA
;
A
#
# COMPACT_ATOMS: atom_id res chain seq x y z
N MET A 1 -21.93 -20.17 2.37
CA MET A 1 -20.52 -19.93 2.73
C MET A 1 -19.95 -21.24 3.26
N ARG A 2 -18.90 -21.81 2.66
CA ARG A 2 -18.23 -23.01 3.19
C ARG A 2 -17.58 -22.61 4.52
N ASN A 3 -17.82 -23.39 5.58
CA ASN A 3 -17.32 -23.09 6.93
C ASN A 3 -15.82 -23.47 7.02
N TYR A 4 -14.95 -22.56 6.59
CA TYR A 4 -13.49 -22.74 6.60
C TYR A 4 -12.87 -22.61 8.01
N ASN A 5 -13.68 -22.40 9.04
CA ASN A 5 -13.23 -22.19 10.42
C ASN A 5 -12.37 -23.35 10.95
N LYS A 6 -12.69 -24.61 10.57
CA LYS A 6 -11.86 -25.76 10.97
C LYS A 6 -10.48 -25.74 10.33
N SER A 7 -10.40 -25.39 9.04
CA SER A 7 -9.13 -25.30 8.31
C SER A 7 -8.30 -24.12 8.80
N ALA A 8 -8.92 -22.97 9.02
CA ALA A 8 -8.26 -21.81 9.61
C ALA A 8 -7.73 -22.12 11.02
N LEU A 9 -8.56 -22.72 11.88
CA LEU A 9 -8.15 -23.13 13.22
C LEU A 9 -6.98 -24.12 13.19
N PHE A 10 -6.99 -25.07 12.26
CA PHE A 10 -5.88 -26.01 12.08
C PHE A 10 -4.58 -25.27 11.72
N VAL A 11 -4.63 -24.31 10.80
CA VAL A 11 -3.44 -23.52 10.41
C VAL A 11 -2.95 -22.66 11.57
N VAL A 12 -3.85 -22.05 12.35
CA VAL A 12 -3.48 -21.30 13.57
C VAL A 12 -2.76 -22.22 14.56
N ILE A 13 -3.37 -23.35 14.92
CA ILE A 13 -2.77 -24.29 15.88
C ILE A 13 -1.42 -24.81 15.38
N LEU A 14 -1.34 -25.19 14.11
CA LEU A 14 -0.10 -25.66 13.50
C LEU A 14 0.99 -24.57 13.53
N GLY A 15 0.64 -23.33 13.21
CA GLY A 15 1.56 -22.19 13.25
C GLY A 15 2.11 -21.94 14.66
N LEU A 16 1.24 -21.94 15.67
CA LEU A 16 1.62 -21.72 17.07
C LEU A 16 2.51 -22.86 17.62
N ILE A 17 2.15 -24.12 17.35
CA ILE A 17 2.97 -25.28 17.76
C ILE A 17 4.34 -25.22 17.07
N SER A 18 4.36 -24.91 15.77
CA SER A 18 5.59 -24.76 15.01
C SER A 18 6.47 -23.63 15.53
N ALA A 19 5.88 -22.50 15.92
CA ALA A 19 6.61 -21.37 16.50
C ALA A 19 7.30 -21.74 17.83
N ILE A 20 6.58 -22.43 18.72
CA ILE A 20 7.15 -22.92 19.99
C ILE A 20 8.26 -23.93 19.72
N TYR A 21 8.07 -24.83 18.75
CA TYR A 21 9.11 -25.78 18.35
C TYR A 21 10.37 -25.07 17.84
N VAL A 22 10.21 -24.04 17.01
CA VAL A 22 11.34 -23.25 16.49
C VAL A 22 12.09 -22.58 17.62
N SER A 23 11.38 -21.92 18.53
CA SER A 23 11.98 -21.22 19.68
C SER A 23 12.82 -22.15 20.57
N GLN A 24 12.41 -23.41 20.73
CA GLN A 24 13.07 -24.36 21.64
C GLN A 24 14.12 -25.25 20.98
N PHE A 25 13.97 -25.59 19.69
CA PHE A 25 14.72 -26.67 19.06
C PHE A 25 15.47 -26.29 17.78
N VAL A 26 15.17 -25.14 17.16
CA VAL A 26 15.79 -24.77 15.88
C VAL A 26 16.97 -23.81 16.14
N PRO A 27 18.21 -24.21 15.81
CA PRO A 27 19.36 -23.34 16.00
C PRO A 27 19.33 -22.16 15.04
N LYS A 28 19.83 -21.02 15.51
CA LYS A 28 20.03 -19.80 14.70
C LYS A 28 21.20 -20.01 13.75
N THR A 29 21.01 -19.68 12.48
CA THR A 29 22.10 -19.56 11.51
C THR A 29 22.55 -18.11 11.48
N TRP A 30 23.80 -17.85 11.87
CA TRP A 30 24.36 -16.51 11.93
C TRP A 30 25.01 -16.12 10.61
N LEU A 31 24.71 -14.91 10.15
CA LEU A 31 25.23 -14.28 8.96
C LEU A 31 25.92 -12.97 9.32
N GLU A 32 27.05 -12.69 8.70
CA GLU A 32 27.66 -11.38 8.75
C GLU A 32 26.83 -10.38 7.94
N GLN A 33 26.50 -9.24 8.54
CA GLN A 33 26.00 -8.08 7.81
C GLN A 33 27.08 -7.00 7.80
N THR A 34 27.40 -6.54 6.61
CA THR A 34 28.37 -5.48 6.39
C THR A 34 27.65 -4.17 6.08
N LEU A 35 27.96 -3.12 6.84
CA LEU A 35 27.55 -1.75 6.56
C LEU A 35 28.78 -0.97 6.12
N VAL A 36 28.73 -0.38 4.93
CA VAL A 36 29.79 0.48 4.41
C VAL A 36 29.36 1.93 4.64
N TYR A 37 30.24 2.71 5.26
CA TYR A 37 30.03 4.13 5.51
C TYR A 37 31.05 4.94 4.70
N GLU A 38 30.68 6.14 4.27
CA GLU A 38 31.66 7.11 3.78
C GLU A 38 32.46 7.65 4.97
N VAL A 39 33.63 7.05 5.19
CA VAL A 39 34.54 7.42 6.26
C VAL A 39 35.51 8.48 5.77
N TYR A 40 35.65 9.56 6.54
CA TYR A 40 36.63 10.63 6.33
C TYR A 40 37.55 10.76 7.55
N GLN A 41 38.71 11.37 7.36
CA GLN A 41 39.60 11.68 8.47
C GLN A 41 39.30 13.07 9.03
N THR A 42 39.24 13.13 10.35
CA THR A 42 39.09 14.36 11.12
C THR A 42 40.41 15.15 11.15
N ASP A 43 40.36 16.42 11.55
CA ASP A 43 41.56 17.26 11.71
C ASP A 43 42.60 16.68 12.68
N ASN A 44 42.18 15.76 13.56
CA ASN A 44 43.03 15.03 14.51
C ASN A 44 43.52 13.66 13.98
N GLY A 45 43.27 13.32 12.71
CA GLY A 45 43.69 12.06 12.08
C GLY A 45 42.88 10.82 12.49
N GLN A 46 41.77 11.00 13.21
CA GLN A 46 40.85 9.90 13.56
C GLN A 46 39.85 9.66 12.43
N ASN A 47 39.52 8.40 12.17
CA ASN A 47 38.50 8.01 11.21
C ASN A 47 37.10 8.36 11.77
N ALA A 48 36.25 9.00 10.98
CA ALA A 48 34.91 9.37 11.37
C ALA A 48 33.94 9.28 10.18
N TYR A 49 32.65 9.20 10.46
CA TYR A 49 31.61 9.29 9.45
C TYR A 49 30.51 10.27 9.90
N THR A 50 29.76 10.80 8.93
CA THR A 50 28.64 11.71 9.21
C THR A 50 27.36 10.89 9.36
N TYR A 51 26.69 11.03 10.50
CA TYR A 51 25.36 10.48 10.72
C TYR A 51 24.42 11.57 11.20
N ARG A 52 23.38 11.88 10.40
CA ARG A 52 22.39 12.94 10.71
C ARG A 52 23.05 14.27 11.07
N ASP A 53 23.99 14.72 10.22
CA ASP A 53 24.77 15.96 10.39
C ASP A 53 25.64 16.03 11.65
N LYS A 54 25.88 14.89 12.31
CA LYS A 54 26.80 14.77 13.44
C LYS A 54 27.96 13.85 13.07
N GLN A 55 29.17 14.30 13.43
CA GLN A 55 30.39 13.53 13.30
C GLN A 55 30.42 12.42 14.36
N VAL A 56 30.59 11.19 13.91
CA VAL A 56 30.76 10.01 14.78
C VAL A 56 32.15 9.45 14.56
N ILE A 57 32.94 9.37 15.63
CA ILE A 57 34.31 8.84 15.59
C ILE A 57 34.26 7.30 15.58
N ILE A 58 35.10 6.69 14.76
CA ILE A 58 35.27 5.24 14.68
C ILE A 58 36.45 4.86 15.58
N ASP A 59 36.12 4.25 16.71
CA ASP A 59 37.09 3.69 17.66
C ASP A 59 37.23 2.17 17.46
N ASP A 60 38.35 1.60 17.91
CA ASP A 60 38.62 0.14 17.94
C ASP A 60 38.50 -0.59 16.59
N LEU A 61 39.22 -0.11 15.58
CA LEU A 61 39.31 -0.73 14.25
C LEU A 61 40.13 -2.03 14.29
N VAL A 62 39.52 -3.16 13.90
CA VAL A 62 40.17 -4.49 13.89
C VAL A 62 40.33 -5.02 12.46
N PRO A 63 41.42 -5.73 12.10
CA PRO A 63 41.50 -6.41 10.81
C PRO A 63 40.34 -7.40 10.62
N TYR A 64 39.71 -7.44 9.43
CA TYR A 64 38.57 -8.33 9.16
C TYR A 64 38.83 -9.80 9.51
N ARG A 65 40.06 -10.27 9.27
CA ARG A 65 40.48 -11.66 9.56
C ARG A 65 40.44 -12.00 11.05
N ASP A 66 40.67 -11.01 11.92
CA ASP A 66 40.72 -11.16 13.37
C ASP A 66 39.36 -10.84 14.03
N SER A 67 38.36 -10.42 13.23
CA SER A 67 37.04 -10.10 13.74
C SER A 67 36.29 -11.35 14.21
N VAL A 68 35.74 -11.28 15.42
CA VAL A 68 34.86 -12.32 15.96
C VAL A 68 33.48 -12.35 15.28
N LEU A 69 33.18 -11.34 14.46
CA LEU A 69 31.93 -11.19 13.71
C LEU A 69 32.09 -11.53 12.23
N ASN A 70 33.26 -11.98 11.78
CA ASN A 70 33.41 -12.48 10.41
C ASN A 70 32.64 -13.81 10.22
N GLN A 71 32.23 -14.09 8.98
CA GLN A 71 31.41 -15.27 8.68
C GLN A 71 32.07 -16.58 9.14
N ALA A 72 33.40 -16.69 9.03
CA ALA A 72 34.14 -17.88 9.46
C ALA A 72 34.00 -18.15 10.97
N THR A 73 34.02 -17.11 11.79
CA THR A 73 33.80 -17.23 13.25
C THR A 73 32.33 -17.43 13.57
N LEU A 74 31.43 -16.70 12.90
CA LEU A 74 29.97 -16.80 13.09
C LEU A 74 29.43 -18.22 12.80
N ASN A 75 30.02 -18.93 11.84
CA ASN A 75 29.65 -20.32 11.53
C ASN A 75 29.91 -21.31 12.68
N ASN A 76 30.78 -20.96 13.63
CA ASN A 76 31.24 -21.85 14.71
C ASN A 76 30.72 -21.46 16.10
N VAL A 77 29.95 -20.39 16.21
CA VAL A 77 29.41 -19.89 17.49
C VAL A 77 27.89 -20.05 17.54
N THR A 78 27.39 -20.40 18.72
CA THR A 78 25.95 -20.48 18.98
C THR A 78 25.33 -19.09 19.14
N GLU A 79 26.08 -18.15 19.70
CA GLU A 79 25.69 -16.76 19.90
C GLU A 79 26.91 -15.83 19.79
N PRO A 80 26.84 -14.72 19.04
CA PRO A 80 27.93 -13.76 18.90
C PRO A 80 28.21 -13.04 20.22
N ALA A 81 29.50 -12.81 20.52
CA ALA A 81 29.91 -12.09 21.72
C ALA A 81 29.72 -10.56 21.63
N LEU A 82 29.67 -10.00 20.42
CA LEU A 82 29.54 -8.57 20.16
C LEU A 82 28.31 -8.28 19.30
N SER A 83 27.68 -7.13 19.51
CA SER A 83 26.52 -6.65 18.72
C SER A 83 26.94 -5.88 17.46
N GLU A 84 28.12 -5.29 17.45
CA GLU A 84 28.73 -4.63 16.30
C GLU A 84 30.26 -4.55 16.47
N GLN A 85 30.98 -4.49 15.36
CA GLN A 85 32.44 -4.30 15.35
C GLN A 85 32.88 -3.54 14.09
N TRP A 86 33.75 -2.56 14.25
CA TRP A 86 34.38 -1.88 13.12
C TRP A 86 35.59 -2.68 12.64
N VAL A 87 35.65 -2.92 11.34
CA VAL A 87 36.71 -3.69 10.71
C VAL A 87 37.31 -2.96 9.52
N ILE A 88 38.58 -3.25 9.24
CA ILE A 88 39.24 -2.88 8.00
C ILE A 88 39.51 -4.14 7.18
N ASP A 89 39.07 -4.13 5.92
CA ASP A 89 39.32 -5.24 5.01
C ASP A 89 40.74 -5.18 4.40
N ASP A 90 41.09 -6.23 3.64
CA ASP A 90 42.41 -6.33 3.00
C ASP A 90 42.64 -5.23 1.93
N GLU A 91 41.59 -4.53 1.49
CA GLU A 91 41.62 -3.41 0.53
C GLU A 91 41.69 -2.04 1.23
N GLY A 92 41.69 -2.01 2.56
CA GLY A 92 41.74 -0.78 3.38
C GLY A 92 40.38 -0.10 3.56
N ILE A 93 39.28 -0.73 3.16
CA ILE A 93 37.93 -0.20 3.30
C ILE A 93 37.43 -0.49 4.72
N ILE A 94 37.01 0.58 5.41
CA ILE A 94 36.43 0.49 6.74
C ILE A 94 34.96 0.10 6.64
N LYS A 95 34.59 -0.95 7.34
CA LYS A 95 33.25 -1.55 7.33
C LYS A 95 32.79 -1.76 8.77
N GLN A 96 31.50 -1.69 9.01
CA GLN A 96 30.91 -2.12 10.28
C GLN A 96 30.28 -3.50 10.08
N LEU A 97 30.72 -4.48 10.86
CA LEU A 97 30.11 -5.80 10.92
C LEU A 97 29.05 -5.84 12.03
N LYS A 98 27.90 -6.42 11.69
CA LYS A 98 26.84 -6.75 12.65
C LYS A 98 26.43 -8.20 12.45
N PRO A 99 26.28 -8.99 13.52
CA PRO A 99 25.76 -10.33 13.38
C PRO A 99 24.25 -10.25 13.16
N ALA A 100 23.78 -10.94 12.14
CA ALA A 100 22.36 -11.15 11.91
C ALA A 100 22.07 -12.66 11.90
N PHE A 101 20.81 -13.05 12.09
CA PHE A 101 20.47 -14.47 12.10
C PHE A 101 19.18 -14.78 11.36
N HIS A 102 19.02 -16.04 11.00
CA HIS A 102 17.78 -16.61 10.51
C HIS A 102 17.61 -18.06 11.00
N TYR A 103 16.38 -18.55 11.06
CA TYR A 103 15.97 -19.92 11.42
C TYR A 103 15.79 -20.82 10.18
N GLY A 104 16.54 -20.55 9.10
CA GLY A 104 16.33 -21.23 7.81
C GLY A 104 14.92 -21.04 7.26
N PHE A 105 14.32 -22.11 6.73
CA PHE A 105 12.94 -22.09 6.21
C PHE A 105 11.92 -21.61 7.24
N TRP A 106 12.16 -21.86 8.52
CA TRP A 106 11.26 -21.44 9.59
C TRP A 106 11.18 -19.92 9.74
N SER A 107 12.18 -19.16 9.29
CA SER A 107 12.11 -17.68 9.26
C SER A 107 10.95 -17.14 8.43
N LEU A 108 10.43 -17.93 7.48
CA LEU A 108 9.27 -17.56 6.68
C LEU A 108 7.95 -17.95 7.34
N LEU A 109 7.97 -18.69 8.45
CA LEU A 109 6.77 -19.20 9.11
C LEU A 109 5.74 -18.09 9.44
N PRO A 110 6.10 -16.92 10.00
CA PRO A 110 5.12 -15.88 10.28
C PRO A 110 4.41 -15.39 9.02
N ALA A 111 5.18 -15.13 7.95
CA ALA A 111 4.65 -14.71 6.67
C ALA A 111 3.82 -15.80 5.98
N LEU A 112 4.27 -17.06 6.04
CA LEU A 112 3.55 -18.21 5.46
C LEU A 112 2.22 -18.46 6.16
N ILE A 113 2.18 -18.38 7.50
CA ILE A 113 0.94 -18.52 8.27
C ILE A 113 0.00 -17.34 7.97
N THR A 114 0.51 -16.11 7.93
CA THR A 114 -0.29 -14.95 7.53
C THR A 114 -0.86 -15.12 6.14
N VAL A 115 -0.04 -15.49 5.13
CA VAL A 115 -0.53 -15.72 3.77
C VAL A 115 -1.55 -16.86 3.74
N ALA A 116 -1.25 -18.01 4.33
CA ALA A 116 -2.14 -19.16 4.33
C ALA A 116 -3.50 -18.83 4.98
N LEU A 117 -3.49 -18.14 6.12
CA LEU A 117 -4.72 -17.70 6.77
C LEU A 117 -5.46 -16.69 5.92
N CYS A 118 -4.78 -15.68 5.40
CA CYS A 118 -5.34 -14.72 4.45
C CYS A 118 -6.07 -15.40 3.28
N LEU A 119 -5.47 -16.44 2.69
CA LEU A 119 -6.05 -17.20 1.57
C LEU A 119 -7.26 -18.05 1.99
N ILE A 120 -7.29 -18.57 3.22
CA ILE A 120 -8.34 -19.45 3.74
C ILE A 120 -9.51 -18.65 4.33
N THR A 121 -9.22 -17.70 5.21
CA THR A 121 -10.19 -16.88 5.94
C THR A 121 -10.76 -15.77 5.08
N LYS A 122 -10.00 -15.32 4.07
CA LYS A 122 -10.30 -14.12 3.27
C LYS A 122 -10.42 -12.88 4.13
N GLU A 123 -9.68 -12.83 5.24
CA GLU A 123 -9.73 -11.77 6.23
C GLU A 123 -8.29 -11.46 6.71
N PRO A 124 -7.77 -10.25 6.43
CA PRO A 124 -6.36 -9.92 6.67
C PRO A 124 -6.02 -9.66 8.14
N LEU A 125 -6.94 -9.15 8.96
CA LEU A 125 -6.62 -8.72 10.33
C LEU A 125 -6.24 -9.91 11.22
N SER A 126 -7.05 -10.97 11.20
CA SER A 126 -6.80 -12.21 11.94
C SER A 126 -5.54 -12.92 11.47
N ALA A 127 -5.25 -12.86 10.17
CA ALA A 127 -4.05 -13.44 9.57
C ALA A 127 -2.78 -12.68 9.97
N LEU A 128 -2.80 -11.34 9.95
CA LEU A 128 -1.69 -10.50 10.40
C LEU A 128 -1.45 -10.71 11.89
N PHE A 129 -2.51 -10.68 12.70
CA PHE A 129 -2.41 -10.89 14.15
C PHE A 129 -1.83 -12.27 14.50
N THR A 130 -2.29 -13.33 13.82
CA THR A 130 -1.73 -14.67 14.03
C THR A 130 -0.27 -14.76 13.59
N GLY A 131 0.11 -14.09 12.50
CA GLY A 131 1.51 -13.98 12.08
C GLY A 131 2.38 -13.29 13.13
N ILE A 132 1.89 -12.21 13.74
CA ILE A 132 2.60 -11.48 14.81
C ILE A 132 2.84 -12.42 15.99
N ILE A 133 1.80 -13.12 16.45
CA ILE A 133 1.94 -14.09 17.56
C ILE A 133 2.92 -15.20 17.18
N THR A 134 2.85 -15.72 15.96
CA THR A 134 3.75 -16.76 15.46
C THR A 134 5.21 -16.27 15.49
N GLY A 135 5.48 -15.06 15.00
CA GLY A 135 6.81 -14.45 15.01
C GLY A 135 7.33 -14.18 16.42
N ALA A 136 6.48 -13.64 17.31
CA ALA A 136 6.84 -13.39 18.70
C ALA A 136 7.19 -14.68 19.45
N LEU A 137 6.37 -15.72 19.30
CA LEU A 137 6.63 -17.03 19.91
C LEU A 137 7.91 -17.66 19.37
N MET A 138 8.22 -17.53 18.08
CA MET A 138 9.50 -18.00 17.52
C MET A 138 10.71 -17.31 18.16
N LEU A 139 10.56 -16.04 18.53
CA LEU A 139 11.61 -15.26 19.19
C LEU A 139 11.68 -15.53 20.71
N GLY A 140 10.76 -16.33 21.26
CA GLY A 140 10.66 -16.58 22.70
C GLY A 140 9.95 -15.48 23.47
N GLU A 141 9.30 -14.53 22.79
CA GLU A 141 8.56 -13.42 23.38
C GLU A 141 7.10 -13.83 23.65
N TYR A 142 6.81 -14.19 24.91
CA TYR A 142 5.46 -14.58 25.32
C TYR A 142 4.57 -13.39 25.70
N ASP A 143 5.17 -12.25 26.05
CA ASP A 143 4.44 -11.02 26.38
C ASP A 143 4.16 -10.20 25.11
N ILE A 144 3.16 -10.62 24.35
CA ILE A 144 2.82 -9.96 23.08
C ILE A 144 2.46 -8.48 23.26
N THR A 145 1.93 -8.08 24.41
CA THR A 145 1.46 -6.71 24.61
C THR A 145 2.63 -5.78 24.91
N ASP A 146 3.37 -6.05 25.99
CA ASP A 146 4.37 -5.11 26.50
C ASP A 146 5.71 -5.25 25.76
N SER A 147 6.04 -6.43 25.22
CA SER A 147 7.30 -6.64 24.49
C SER A 147 7.18 -6.41 22.97
N VAL A 148 6.00 -6.65 22.38
CA VAL A 148 5.81 -6.58 20.92
C VAL A 148 4.92 -5.43 20.49
N ILE A 149 3.67 -5.36 20.95
CA ILE A 149 2.70 -4.38 20.42
C ILE A 149 3.02 -2.97 20.90
N ILE A 150 3.13 -2.74 22.21
CA ILE A 150 3.33 -1.40 22.78
C ILE A 150 4.63 -0.75 22.26
N PRO A 151 5.80 -1.41 22.27
CA PRO A 151 7.04 -0.78 21.82
C PRO A 151 7.01 -0.39 20.35
N GLN A 152 6.34 -1.19 19.50
CA GLN A 152 6.25 -0.89 18.07
C GLN A 152 5.22 0.19 17.76
N LEU A 153 4.16 0.33 18.58
CA LEU A 153 3.24 1.47 18.50
C LEU A 153 3.83 2.76 19.07
N ALA A 154 4.67 2.65 20.10
CA ALA A 154 5.27 3.78 20.80
C ALA A 154 6.56 4.29 20.14
N LYS A 155 7.19 3.49 19.27
CA LYS A 155 8.34 3.95 18.48
C LYS A 155 7.96 5.21 17.69
N GLU A 156 8.68 6.30 17.94
CA GLU A 156 8.57 7.52 17.15
C GLU A 156 8.87 7.17 15.69
N GLY A 157 7.83 7.24 14.86
CA GLY A 157 7.92 6.79 13.50
C GLY A 157 6.61 6.95 12.75
N SER A 158 6.71 6.72 11.46
CA SER A 158 5.69 6.97 10.44
C SER A 158 4.32 6.34 10.74
N ALA A 159 4.25 5.28 11.54
CA ALA A 159 2.99 4.68 12.00
C ALA A 159 2.08 5.70 12.72
N ALA A 160 2.62 6.53 13.63
CA ALA A 160 1.84 7.54 14.33
C ALA A 160 1.38 8.67 13.39
N LEU A 161 2.26 9.11 12.47
CA LEU A 161 1.92 10.11 11.46
C LEU A 161 0.83 9.60 10.50
N LEU A 162 0.87 8.31 10.16
CA LEU A 162 -0.12 7.67 9.31
C LEU A 162 -1.47 7.45 10.00
N LEU A 163 -1.47 7.09 11.27
CA LEU A 163 -2.70 7.01 12.06
C LEU A 163 -3.38 8.37 12.14
N LEU A 164 -2.61 9.42 12.45
CA LEU A 164 -3.11 10.79 12.44
C LEU A 164 -3.67 11.17 11.07
N TYR A 165 -2.94 10.86 9.99
CA TYR A 165 -3.43 11.09 8.62
C TYR A 165 -4.78 10.42 8.38
N LEU A 166 -4.92 9.14 8.70
CA LEU A 166 -6.17 8.39 8.48
C LEU A 166 -7.33 9.03 9.24
N TRP A 167 -7.08 9.47 10.48
CA TRP A 167 -8.08 10.15 11.29
C TRP A 167 -8.48 11.52 10.76
N LEU A 168 -7.52 12.31 10.26
CA LEU A 168 -7.80 13.60 9.63
C LEU A 168 -8.58 13.43 8.31
N LEU A 169 -8.21 12.45 7.49
CA LEU A 169 -8.93 12.07 6.27
C LEU A 169 -10.35 11.61 6.60
N GLY A 170 -10.50 10.68 7.55
CA GLY A 170 -11.78 10.19 8.02
C GLY A 170 -12.66 11.34 8.51
N GLY A 171 -12.12 12.22 9.37
CA GLY A 171 -12.82 13.41 9.84
C GLY A 171 -13.31 14.32 8.72
N LEU A 172 -12.46 14.62 7.72
CA LEU A 172 -12.80 15.49 6.60
C LEU A 172 -13.94 14.90 5.75
N LEU A 173 -13.84 13.62 5.44
CA LEU A 173 -14.87 12.89 4.71
C LEU A 173 -16.19 12.82 5.48
N GLY A 174 -16.11 12.62 6.80
CA GLY A 174 -17.27 12.62 7.69
C GLY A 174 -17.99 13.97 7.72
N VAL A 175 -17.23 15.08 7.74
CA VAL A 175 -17.79 16.43 7.62
C VAL A 175 -18.44 16.62 6.25
N TRP A 176 -17.80 16.23 5.14
CA TRP A 176 -18.38 16.31 3.80
C TRP A 176 -19.65 15.47 3.62
N ALA A 177 -19.70 14.29 4.23
CA ALA A 177 -20.88 13.44 4.24
C ALA A 177 -22.04 14.12 4.99
N LYS A 178 -21.76 14.81 6.11
CA LYS A 178 -22.76 15.56 6.88
C LYS A 178 -23.20 16.87 6.23
N THR A 179 -22.31 17.57 5.53
CA THR A 179 -22.67 18.80 4.83
C THR A 179 -23.34 18.53 3.49
N GLY A 180 -23.21 17.32 2.93
CA GLY A 180 -23.65 17.00 1.58
C GLY A 180 -22.82 17.70 0.50
N ALA A 181 -21.62 18.19 0.84
CA ALA A 181 -20.82 19.04 -0.03
C ALA A 181 -20.38 18.33 -1.32
N ALA A 182 -20.02 17.05 -1.25
CA ALA A 182 -19.65 16.27 -2.42
C ALA A 182 -20.82 16.06 -3.38
N GLN A 183 -22.02 15.78 -2.86
CA GLN A 183 -23.23 15.68 -3.68
C GLN A 183 -23.57 17.02 -4.35
N ALA A 184 -23.45 18.14 -3.62
CA ALA A 184 -23.66 19.47 -4.19
C ALA A 184 -22.67 19.79 -5.33
N PHE A 185 -21.41 19.33 -5.18
CA PHE A 185 -20.41 19.43 -6.23
C PHE A 185 -20.73 18.53 -7.43
N ALA A 186 -21.16 17.29 -7.19
CA ALA A 186 -21.65 16.34 -8.20
C ALA A 186 -22.75 16.96 -9.07
N ASP A 187 -23.77 17.52 -8.43
CA ASP A 187 -24.93 18.10 -9.09
C ASP A 187 -24.54 19.31 -9.95
N MET A 188 -23.61 20.13 -9.46
CA MET A 188 -23.05 21.26 -10.20
C MET A 188 -22.32 20.78 -11.46
N MET A 189 -21.43 19.79 -11.33
CA MET A 189 -20.69 19.22 -12.45
C MET A 189 -21.63 18.61 -13.49
N THR A 190 -22.65 17.88 -13.03
CA THR A 190 -23.68 17.25 -13.86
C THR A 190 -24.44 18.29 -14.67
N ARG A 191 -24.96 19.34 -14.04
CA ARG A 191 -25.75 20.37 -14.73
C ARG A 191 -24.93 21.15 -15.76
N LYS A 192 -23.64 21.35 -15.51
CA LYS A 192 -22.79 22.24 -16.33
C LYS A 192 -22.07 21.52 -17.47
N PHE A 193 -21.62 20.29 -17.26
CA PHE A 193 -20.69 19.61 -18.19
C PHE A 193 -21.29 18.42 -18.94
N VAL A 194 -22.42 17.89 -18.49
CA VAL A 194 -22.91 16.61 -19.01
C VAL A 194 -23.97 16.83 -20.08
N ARG A 195 -23.65 16.37 -21.29
CA ARG A 195 -24.48 16.47 -22.51
C ARG A 195 -24.95 15.11 -23.04
N GLY A 196 -24.31 14.02 -22.61
CA GLY A 196 -24.61 12.64 -23.01
C GLY A 196 -23.63 11.63 -22.37
N GLN A 197 -23.65 10.38 -22.82
CA GLN A 197 -22.83 9.28 -22.23
C GLN A 197 -21.33 9.59 -22.16
N ARG A 198 -20.73 10.06 -23.26
CA ARG A 198 -19.28 10.37 -23.31
C ARG A 198 -18.89 11.42 -22.27
N SER A 199 -19.63 12.53 -22.23
CA SER A 199 -19.39 13.58 -21.24
C SER A 199 -19.68 13.11 -19.81
N ALA A 200 -20.66 12.22 -19.60
CA ALA A 200 -20.93 11.66 -18.28
C ALA A 200 -19.76 10.81 -17.80
N LYS A 201 -19.26 9.89 -18.63
CA LYS A 201 -18.09 9.06 -18.31
C LYS A 201 -16.84 9.89 -18.07
N LEU A 202 -16.57 10.89 -18.92
CA LEU A 202 -15.43 11.79 -18.73
C LEU A 202 -15.52 12.61 -17.43
N VAL A 203 -16.71 13.13 -17.10
CA VAL A 203 -16.92 13.83 -15.83
C VAL A 203 -16.70 12.86 -14.67
N SER A 204 -17.26 11.65 -14.72
CA SER A 204 -17.05 10.62 -13.68
C SER A 204 -15.57 10.27 -13.50
N TRP A 205 -14.84 10.08 -14.61
CA TRP A 205 -13.41 9.80 -14.60
C TRP A 205 -12.61 10.96 -14.01
N CYS A 206 -12.89 12.21 -14.43
CA CYS A 206 -12.23 13.40 -13.88
C CYS A 206 -12.50 13.55 -12.39
N LEU A 207 -13.73 13.26 -11.94
CA LEU A 207 -14.07 13.25 -10.53
C LEU A 207 -13.23 12.20 -9.81
N GLY A 208 -13.23 10.94 -10.25
CA GLY A 208 -12.38 9.90 -9.65
C GLY A 208 -10.91 10.29 -9.55
N VAL A 209 -10.32 10.79 -10.64
CA VAL A 209 -8.92 11.25 -10.68
C VAL A 209 -8.67 12.44 -9.75
N LEU A 210 -9.63 13.33 -9.55
CA LEU A 210 -9.53 14.45 -8.61
C LEU A 210 -9.69 14.00 -7.14
N PHE A 211 -10.42 12.90 -6.93
CA PHE A 211 -10.78 12.35 -5.63
C PHE A 211 -9.87 11.21 -5.13
N PHE A 212 -8.70 10.98 -5.74
CA PHE A 212 -7.77 9.86 -5.51
C PHE A 212 -7.18 9.70 -4.07
N GLN A 213 -7.71 10.39 -3.07
CA GLN A 213 -7.15 10.46 -1.71
C GLN A 213 -7.24 9.16 -0.89
N GLY A 214 -8.00 8.15 -1.33
CA GLY A 214 -8.01 6.84 -0.67
C GLY A 214 -9.07 5.90 -1.23
N GLY A 215 -8.72 4.63 -1.43
CA GLY A 215 -9.54 3.65 -2.17
C GLY A 215 -11.02 3.62 -1.76
N THR A 216 -11.30 3.24 -0.51
CA THR A 216 -12.67 3.01 0.00
C THR A 216 -13.55 4.27 -0.02
N MET A 217 -13.05 5.37 0.54
CA MET A 217 -13.85 6.59 0.69
C MET A 217 -13.96 7.39 -0.61
N SER A 218 -12.91 7.41 -1.43
CA SER A 218 -12.97 7.97 -2.78
C SER A 218 -14.04 7.24 -3.61
N THR A 219 -14.02 5.91 -3.57
CA THR A 219 -15.01 5.07 -4.26
C THR A 219 -16.43 5.41 -3.84
N VAL A 220 -16.70 5.52 -2.54
CA VAL A 220 -18.05 5.86 -2.04
C VAL A 220 -18.47 7.25 -2.50
N LEU A 221 -17.59 8.22 -2.32
CA LEU A 221 -17.87 9.62 -2.61
C LEU A 221 -18.12 9.83 -4.10
N VAL A 222 -17.22 9.32 -4.94
CA VAL A 222 -17.31 9.42 -6.40
C VAL A 222 -18.48 8.61 -6.91
N GLY A 223 -18.66 7.36 -6.45
CA GLY A 223 -19.73 6.49 -6.92
C GLY A 223 -21.14 7.03 -6.63
N THR A 224 -21.37 7.53 -5.41
CA THR A 224 -22.67 8.15 -5.05
C THR A 224 -22.92 9.46 -5.80
N THR A 225 -21.87 10.24 -6.02
CA THR A 225 -21.86 11.48 -6.81
C THR A 225 -22.18 11.23 -8.28
N VAL A 226 -21.56 10.22 -8.90
CA VAL A 226 -21.62 10.02 -10.36
C VAL A 226 -22.79 9.14 -10.82
N ARG A 227 -23.41 8.36 -9.93
CA ARG A 227 -24.50 7.47 -10.30
C ARG A 227 -25.73 8.21 -10.87
N PRO A 228 -26.34 9.20 -10.20
CA PRO A 228 -27.52 9.88 -10.76
C PRO A 228 -27.24 10.53 -12.12
N LEU A 229 -26.00 10.98 -12.29
CA LEU A 229 -25.46 11.50 -13.53
C LEU A 229 -25.40 10.42 -14.63
N ALA A 230 -24.79 9.28 -14.32
CA ALA A 230 -24.65 8.15 -15.24
C ALA A 230 -26.00 7.62 -15.71
N ASP A 231 -26.92 7.43 -14.77
CA ASP A 231 -28.24 6.86 -15.02
C ASP A 231 -29.03 7.77 -15.98
N LYS A 232 -29.01 9.09 -15.73
CA LYS A 232 -29.63 10.08 -16.61
C LYS A 232 -28.99 10.10 -18.01
N ALA A 233 -27.68 9.88 -18.08
CA ALA A 233 -26.94 9.80 -19.33
C ALA A 233 -27.04 8.43 -20.02
N LYS A 234 -27.74 7.45 -19.43
CA LYS A 234 -27.89 6.08 -19.90
C LYS A 234 -26.56 5.32 -20.07
N VAL A 235 -25.63 5.48 -19.13
CA VAL A 235 -24.40 4.69 -19.10
C VAL A 235 -24.66 3.39 -18.33
N SER A 236 -24.14 2.26 -18.81
CA SER A 236 -24.29 0.98 -18.10
C SER A 236 -23.62 1.04 -16.71
N HIS A 237 -24.20 0.35 -15.72
CA HIS A 237 -23.62 0.35 -14.38
C HIS A 237 -22.27 -0.39 -14.35
N GLU A 238 -22.04 -1.38 -15.21
CA GLU A 238 -20.73 -2.04 -15.35
C GLU A 238 -19.64 -1.06 -15.82
N GLU A 239 -19.93 -0.21 -16.82
CA GLU A 239 -18.98 0.81 -17.27
C GLU A 239 -18.67 1.82 -16.17
N MET A 240 -19.69 2.27 -15.43
CA MET A 240 -19.49 3.23 -14.34
C MET A 240 -18.74 2.63 -13.17
N SER A 241 -19.08 1.41 -12.76
CA SER A 241 -18.40 0.73 -11.67
C SER A 241 -16.92 0.54 -12.00
N TYR A 242 -16.60 0.15 -13.23
CA TYR A 242 -15.21 0.04 -13.69
C TYR A 242 -14.46 1.38 -13.72
N ILE A 243 -15.10 2.48 -14.11
CA ILE A 243 -14.51 3.83 -14.05
C ILE A 243 -14.22 4.22 -12.60
N VAL A 244 -15.20 4.06 -11.70
CA VAL A 244 -15.06 4.43 -10.29
C VAL A 244 -13.97 3.60 -9.61
N ASP A 245 -13.93 2.28 -9.84
CA ASP A 245 -12.94 1.38 -9.23
C ASP A 245 -11.51 1.69 -9.74
N SER A 246 -11.32 1.84 -11.06
CA SER A 246 -9.99 2.13 -11.61
C SER A 246 -9.47 3.53 -11.28
N THR A 247 -10.38 4.45 -10.94
CA THR A 247 -10.03 5.79 -10.45
C THR A 247 -10.04 5.88 -8.93
N ALA A 248 -9.99 4.74 -8.24
CA ALA A 248 -9.73 4.64 -6.81
C ALA A 248 -8.28 4.19 -6.54
N SER A 249 -8.03 2.89 -6.38
CA SER A 249 -6.71 2.36 -6.01
C SER A 249 -5.63 2.55 -7.10
N PRO A 250 -5.89 2.33 -8.41
CA PRO A 250 -4.85 2.50 -9.43
C PRO A 250 -4.34 3.93 -9.57
N ILE A 251 -5.23 4.93 -9.57
CA ILE A 251 -4.81 6.34 -9.61
C ILE A 251 -4.09 6.76 -8.34
N ALA A 252 -4.44 6.20 -7.18
CA ALA A 252 -3.79 6.51 -5.91
C ALA A 252 -2.29 6.11 -5.90
N ALA A 253 -1.91 5.10 -6.69
CA ALA A 253 -0.51 4.71 -6.87
C ALA A 253 0.25 5.59 -7.87
N VAL A 254 -0.45 6.25 -8.79
CA VAL A 254 0.15 7.13 -9.82
C VAL A 254 0.24 8.57 -9.31
N LEU A 255 -0.84 9.08 -8.74
CA LEU A 255 -0.89 10.37 -8.05
C LEU A 255 -0.61 10.12 -6.57
N ALA A 256 0.66 10.03 -6.22
CA ALA A 256 1.14 9.67 -4.90
C ALA A 256 1.01 10.78 -3.83
N PHE A 257 0.02 11.67 -3.93
CA PHE A 257 -0.24 12.75 -2.96
C PHE A 257 -1.32 12.35 -1.95
N ASN A 258 -1.21 11.16 -1.37
CA ASN A 258 -2.16 10.56 -0.44
C ASN A 258 -1.42 9.82 0.70
N ALA A 259 -2.11 8.93 1.42
CA ALA A 259 -1.57 8.12 2.53
C ALA A 259 -0.44 7.16 2.14
N TRP A 260 -0.44 6.71 0.89
CA TRP A 260 0.25 5.49 0.48
C TRP A 260 1.77 5.61 0.58
N PRO A 261 2.43 6.71 0.17
CA PRO A 261 3.87 6.85 0.31
C PRO A 261 4.31 6.72 1.77
N ALA A 262 3.61 7.37 2.69
CA ALA A 262 3.95 7.33 4.10
C ALA A 262 3.78 5.91 4.68
N TYR A 263 2.79 5.14 4.22
CA TYR A 263 2.59 3.76 4.65
C TYR A 263 3.67 2.85 4.10
N ILE A 264 3.84 2.88 2.79
CA ILE A 264 4.72 1.96 2.10
C ILE A 264 6.18 2.22 2.44
N GLN A 265 6.58 3.48 2.65
CA GLN A 265 7.96 3.76 3.08
C GLN A 265 8.29 3.05 4.40
N ALA A 266 7.32 2.79 5.29
CA ALA A 266 7.57 2.11 6.56
C ALA A 266 7.87 0.60 6.37
N LEU A 267 7.49 0.03 5.22
CA LEU A 267 7.60 -1.40 4.92
C LEU A 267 8.83 -1.75 4.09
N ILE A 268 9.49 -0.77 3.47
CA ILE A 268 10.57 -1.00 2.48
C ILE A 268 11.97 -0.75 3.04
N PHE A 269 12.13 -0.62 4.35
CA PHE A 269 13.46 -0.46 4.94
C PHE A 269 14.32 -1.72 4.72
N VAL A 270 15.50 -1.54 4.14
CA VAL A 270 16.51 -2.60 3.96
C VAL A 270 17.82 -2.17 4.63
N PRO A 271 18.33 -2.92 5.63
CA PRO A 271 19.61 -2.62 6.26
C PRO A 271 20.75 -2.56 5.22
N GLY A 272 21.62 -1.56 5.34
CA GLY A 272 22.79 -1.40 4.46
C GLY A 272 22.51 -0.76 3.10
N VAL A 273 21.26 -0.38 2.81
CA VAL A 273 20.89 0.33 1.58
C VAL A 273 20.76 1.82 1.86
N ALA A 274 21.74 2.60 1.40
CA ALA A 274 21.84 4.04 1.69
C ALA A 274 20.58 4.82 1.27
N PHE A 275 20.08 4.59 0.05
CA PHE A 275 18.87 5.26 -0.48
C PHE A 275 17.56 4.78 0.14
N LEU A 276 17.58 3.88 1.13
CA LEU A 276 16.42 3.47 1.93
C LEU A 276 16.65 3.68 3.44
N ALA A 277 17.76 4.32 3.83
CA ALA A 277 18.19 4.39 5.22
C ALA A 277 17.25 5.25 6.07
N THR A 278 16.90 6.44 5.60
CA THR A 278 16.00 7.36 6.32
C THR A 278 14.58 7.31 5.78
N GLU A 279 13.64 7.85 6.55
CA GLU A 279 12.24 8.01 6.10
C GLU A 279 12.14 8.92 4.88
N ALA A 280 12.98 9.96 4.80
CA ALA A 280 13.02 10.85 3.64
C ALA A 280 13.49 10.09 2.38
N ASP A 281 14.59 9.34 2.48
CA ASP A 281 15.12 8.58 1.33
C ASP A 281 14.10 7.57 0.81
N ARG A 282 13.37 6.89 1.70
CA ARG A 282 12.32 5.94 1.30
C ARG A 282 11.10 6.61 0.66
N LEU A 283 10.76 7.83 1.07
CA LEU A 283 9.73 8.63 0.40
C LEU A 283 10.21 9.06 -1.00
N ASP A 284 11.45 9.52 -1.13
CA ASP A 284 12.03 9.92 -2.41
C ASP A 284 12.14 8.74 -3.37
N PHE A 285 12.53 7.56 -2.86
CA PHE A 285 12.51 6.29 -3.58
C PHE A 285 11.10 5.93 -4.07
N PHE A 286 10.07 6.11 -3.23
CA PHE A 286 8.68 5.90 -3.62
C PHE A 286 8.30 6.77 -4.82
N PHE A 287 8.54 8.09 -4.73
CA PHE A 287 8.18 9.04 -5.80
C PHE A 287 8.95 8.76 -7.09
N SER A 288 10.23 8.40 -6.97
CA SER A 288 11.08 8.00 -8.10
C SER A 288 10.61 6.68 -8.74
N SER A 289 9.87 5.85 -8.01
CA SER A 289 9.30 4.59 -8.51
C SER A 289 7.98 4.75 -9.26
N VAL A 290 7.28 5.89 -9.11
CA VAL A 290 5.95 6.15 -9.73
C VAL A 290 5.94 5.95 -11.25
N PRO A 291 6.95 6.38 -12.03
CA PRO A 291 6.97 6.16 -13.48
C PRO A 291 6.94 4.68 -13.88
N PHE A 292 7.42 3.78 -13.02
CA PHE A 292 7.36 2.34 -13.25
C PHE A 292 6.02 1.73 -12.85
N SER A 293 5.04 2.51 -12.39
CA SER A 293 3.72 2.03 -11.99
C SER A 293 2.82 1.71 -13.19
N PHE A 294 3.32 0.84 -14.09
CA PHE A 294 2.75 0.61 -15.42
C PHE A 294 1.30 0.11 -15.36
N TYR A 295 0.96 -0.80 -14.45
CA TYR A 295 -0.42 -1.26 -14.30
C TYR A 295 -1.35 -0.12 -13.88
N GLY A 296 -0.99 0.66 -12.86
CA GLY A 296 -1.77 1.81 -12.41
C GLY A 296 -2.00 2.81 -13.54
N ILE A 297 -0.94 3.15 -14.28
CA ILE A 297 -1.01 4.03 -15.46
C ILE A 297 -1.94 3.45 -16.53
N LEU A 298 -1.78 2.17 -16.87
CA LEU A 298 -2.57 1.50 -17.90
C LEU A 298 -4.05 1.33 -17.51
N ALA A 299 -4.36 1.08 -16.24
CA ALA A 299 -5.73 0.97 -15.74
C ALA A 299 -6.46 2.33 -15.79
N VAL A 300 -5.79 3.40 -15.37
CA VAL A 300 -6.32 4.78 -15.43
C VAL A 300 -6.47 5.23 -16.89
N LEU A 301 -5.47 4.97 -17.73
CA LEU A 301 -5.54 5.26 -19.16
C LEU A 301 -6.64 4.45 -19.86
N GLY A 302 -6.78 3.17 -19.50
CA GLY A 302 -7.86 2.32 -19.99
C GLY A 302 -9.22 2.95 -19.70
N THR A 303 -9.51 3.31 -18.46
CA THR A 303 -10.79 3.95 -18.13
C THR A 303 -11.00 5.33 -18.75
N LEU A 304 -9.92 6.08 -19.04
CA LEU A 304 -10.00 7.29 -19.85
C LEU A 304 -10.43 6.97 -21.29
N LEU A 305 -9.80 5.97 -21.92
CA LEU A 305 -10.15 5.51 -23.26
C LEU A 305 -11.60 5.01 -23.31
N LEU A 306 -12.05 4.25 -22.30
CA LEU A 306 -13.44 3.84 -22.16
C LEU A 306 -14.38 5.04 -22.06
N SER A 307 -13.99 6.08 -21.33
CA SER A 307 -14.76 7.32 -21.20
C SER A 307 -14.89 8.08 -22.52
N LEU A 308 -13.92 7.93 -23.41
CA LEU A 308 -13.93 8.42 -24.79
C LEU A 308 -14.68 7.51 -25.78
N ASN A 309 -15.34 6.43 -25.30
CA ASN A 309 -15.99 5.36 -26.08
C ASN A 309 -15.03 4.49 -26.92
N ILE A 310 -13.75 4.43 -26.56
CA ILE A 310 -12.81 3.47 -27.14
C ILE A 310 -12.91 2.19 -26.31
N THR A 311 -13.58 1.16 -26.83
CA THR A 311 -13.93 -0.07 -26.07
C THR A 311 -13.19 -1.32 -26.52
N THR A 312 -12.20 -1.19 -27.42
CA THR A 312 -11.50 -2.34 -28.00
C THR A 312 -10.74 -3.16 -26.96
N PHE A 313 -10.13 -2.51 -25.98
CA PHE A 313 -9.39 -3.15 -24.89
C PHE A 313 -10.27 -3.60 -23.72
N SER A 314 -11.53 -3.11 -23.61
CA SER A 314 -12.37 -3.28 -22.42
C SER A 314 -13.02 -4.67 -22.28
N GLY A 315 -12.75 -5.57 -23.23
CA GLY A 315 -13.28 -6.92 -23.22
C GLY A 315 -14.74 -7.05 -23.67
N ARG A 316 -15.20 -8.29 -23.84
CA ARG A 316 -16.52 -8.60 -24.40
C ARG A 316 -17.67 -8.09 -23.53
N ARG A 317 -17.58 -8.22 -22.19
CA ARG A 317 -18.66 -7.89 -21.27
C ARG A 317 -18.96 -6.39 -21.22
N ILE A 318 -17.92 -5.55 -21.08
CA ILE A 318 -18.11 -4.08 -21.11
C ILE A 318 -18.67 -3.63 -22.46
N ARG A 319 -18.23 -4.25 -23.58
CA ARG A 319 -18.77 -3.95 -24.91
C ARG A 319 -20.25 -4.35 -25.05
N GLU A 320 -20.64 -5.50 -24.51
CA GLU A 320 -22.04 -5.95 -24.48
C GLU A 320 -22.91 -5.05 -23.59
N ALA A 321 -22.43 -4.65 -22.42
CA ALA A 321 -23.11 -3.71 -21.53
C ALA A 321 -23.28 -2.32 -22.17
N HIS A 322 -22.23 -1.82 -22.83
CA HIS A 322 -22.28 -0.58 -23.59
C HIS A 322 -23.31 -0.65 -24.74
N HIS A 323 -23.33 -1.76 -25.48
CA HIS A 323 -24.30 -1.96 -26.57
C HIS A 323 -25.74 -2.06 -26.05
N ARG A 324 -25.96 -2.76 -24.93
CA ARG A 324 -27.26 -2.88 -24.25
C ARG A 324 -27.79 -1.52 -23.81
N ALA A 325 -26.99 -0.74 -23.09
CA ALA A 325 -27.39 0.59 -22.64
C ALA A 325 -27.74 1.53 -23.81
N ASN A 326 -27.02 1.41 -24.94
CA ASN A 326 -27.29 2.21 -26.15
C ASN A 326 -28.54 1.81 -26.92
N THR A 327 -28.83 0.51 -27.03
CA THR A 327 -29.89 -0.01 -27.90
C THR A 327 -31.22 -0.17 -27.17
N THR A 328 -31.20 -0.68 -25.94
CA THR A 328 -32.41 -0.98 -25.16
C THR A 328 -32.66 0.03 -24.05
N GLY A 329 -31.65 0.82 -23.67
CA GLY A 329 -31.73 1.72 -22.51
C GLY A 329 -31.65 1.02 -21.16
N GLN A 330 -31.45 -0.31 -21.13
CA GLN A 330 -31.29 -1.08 -19.90
C GLN A 330 -29.85 -0.93 -19.39
N LEU A 331 -29.69 -0.38 -18.19
CA LEU A 331 -28.37 -0.11 -17.59
C LEU A 331 -27.78 -1.36 -16.94
N ASP A 332 -28.64 -2.25 -16.44
CA ASP A 332 -28.28 -3.51 -15.79
C ASP A 332 -28.46 -4.72 -16.72
N ALA A 333 -27.76 -5.81 -16.42
CA ALA A 333 -27.99 -7.10 -17.07
C ALA A 333 -29.36 -7.71 -16.65
N PRO A 334 -30.00 -8.55 -17.48
CA PRO A 334 -31.34 -9.08 -17.22
C PRO A 334 -31.52 -9.85 -15.90
N ASN A 335 -30.42 -10.42 -15.37
CA ASN A 335 -30.42 -11.21 -14.13
C ASN A 335 -29.60 -10.51 -13.02
N ALA A 336 -29.25 -9.24 -13.19
CA ALA A 336 -28.49 -8.49 -12.20
C ALA A 336 -29.28 -8.36 -10.90
N GLN A 337 -28.58 -8.47 -9.76
CA GLN A 337 -29.11 -8.15 -8.44
C GLN A 337 -28.29 -7.00 -7.84
N PRO A 338 -28.55 -5.75 -8.28
CA PRO A 338 -27.84 -4.58 -7.79
C PRO A 338 -27.77 -4.52 -6.27
N LEU A 339 -26.57 -4.32 -5.74
CA LEU A 339 -26.41 -3.96 -4.34
C LEU A 339 -26.85 -2.50 -4.18
N SER A 340 -28.04 -2.30 -3.63
CA SER A 340 -28.58 -0.95 -3.41
C SER A 340 -28.24 -0.48 -1.99
N ALA A 341 -27.22 0.35 -1.84
CA ALA A 341 -27.01 1.07 -0.58
C ALA A 341 -27.88 2.32 -0.50
N LYS A 342 -29.18 2.13 -0.25
CA LYS A 342 -30.08 3.26 0.09
C LYS A 342 -29.52 4.07 1.28
N GLU A 343 -28.79 3.42 2.19
CA GLU A 343 -28.14 4.03 3.35
C GLU A 343 -26.94 4.93 2.99
N LEU A 344 -26.22 4.64 1.90
CA LEU A 344 -25.10 5.48 1.42
C LEU A 344 -25.57 6.60 0.47
N GLN A 345 -26.78 6.49 -0.07
CA GLN A 345 -27.38 7.47 -0.98
C GLN A 345 -28.11 8.61 -0.26
N GLY A 346 -28.34 8.49 1.05
CA GLY A 346 -28.92 9.55 1.87
C GLY A 346 -27.83 10.50 2.34
N SER A 347 -27.82 11.75 1.86
CA SER A 347 -27.03 12.78 2.53
C SER A 347 -27.61 12.96 3.93
N ALA A 348 -26.83 12.72 4.98
CA ALA A 348 -27.25 12.92 6.38
C ALA A 348 -27.22 14.43 6.74
N VAL A 349 -27.69 15.26 5.82
CA VAL A 349 -27.70 16.71 5.91
C VAL A 349 -28.74 17.12 6.94
N PRO A 350 -28.36 17.86 7.99
CA PRO A 350 -29.30 18.32 9.00
C PRO A 350 -30.43 19.17 8.39
N GLU A 351 -31.63 19.07 8.96
CA GLU A 351 -32.75 19.93 8.57
C GLU A 351 -32.38 21.42 8.68
N GLY A 352 -32.69 22.19 7.64
CA GLY A 352 -32.34 23.61 7.55
C GLY A 352 -30.94 23.90 7.02
N TYR A 353 -30.06 22.90 6.87
CA TYR A 353 -28.76 23.07 6.23
C TYR A 353 -28.87 22.95 4.71
N ARG A 354 -28.28 23.90 3.97
CA ARG A 354 -28.25 23.87 2.50
C ARG A 354 -26.85 23.50 2.00
N PRO A 355 -26.64 22.32 1.41
CA PRO A 355 -25.36 21.93 0.85
C PRO A 355 -24.88 22.92 -0.21
N HIS A 356 -23.59 23.26 -0.21
CA HIS A 356 -22.99 24.08 -1.25
C HIS A 356 -21.65 23.51 -1.71
N TYR A 357 -21.41 23.49 -3.03
CA TYR A 357 -20.20 22.91 -3.62
C TYR A 357 -18.89 23.60 -3.19
N PHE A 358 -18.92 24.85 -2.72
CA PHE A 358 -17.73 25.53 -2.15
C PHE A 358 -17.21 24.87 -0.87
N GLU A 359 -18.08 24.26 -0.07
CA GLU A 359 -17.67 23.50 1.13
C GLU A 359 -16.87 22.25 0.76
N PHE A 360 -16.96 21.84 -0.50
CA PHE A 360 -16.16 20.77 -1.07
C PHE A 360 -14.88 21.33 -1.69
N ILE A 361 -15.00 22.34 -2.56
CA ILE A 361 -13.87 22.88 -3.34
C ILE A 361 -12.82 23.54 -2.45
N PHE A 362 -13.19 24.36 -1.47
CA PHE A 362 -12.19 25.09 -0.68
C PHE A 362 -11.30 24.18 0.17
N PRO A 363 -11.83 23.23 0.97
CA PRO A 363 -10.97 22.30 1.69
C PRO A 363 -10.08 21.47 0.76
N LEU A 364 -10.58 21.06 -0.41
CA LEU A 364 -9.77 20.32 -1.38
C LEU A 364 -8.63 21.18 -1.96
N VAL A 365 -8.92 22.43 -2.36
CA VAL A 365 -7.89 23.35 -2.88
C VAL A 365 -6.86 23.68 -1.80
N THR A 366 -7.27 23.85 -0.54
CA THR A 366 -6.35 24.03 0.59
C THR A 366 -5.46 22.81 0.78
N LEU A 367 -6.03 21.60 0.73
CA LEU A 367 -5.28 20.36 0.84
C LEU A 367 -4.21 20.25 -0.27
N ILE A 368 -4.64 20.35 -1.53
CA ILE A 368 -3.74 20.24 -2.68
C ILE A 368 -2.70 21.36 -2.67
N GLY A 369 -3.12 22.60 -2.36
CA GLY A 369 -2.27 23.77 -2.30
C GLY A 369 -1.16 23.64 -1.25
N ILE A 370 -1.48 23.20 -0.03
CA ILE A 370 -0.48 23.00 1.03
C ILE A 370 0.45 21.84 0.68
N ALA A 371 -0.07 20.72 0.14
CA ALA A 371 0.75 19.58 -0.24
C ALA A 371 1.78 19.95 -1.33
N ILE A 372 1.36 20.66 -2.38
CA ILE A 372 2.24 21.11 -3.46
C ILE A 372 3.21 22.19 -2.97
N PHE A 373 2.72 23.17 -2.19
CA PHE A 373 3.56 24.25 -1.66
C PHE A 373 4.69 23.68 -0.79
N THR A 374 4.36 22.78 0.14
CA THR A 374 5.38 22.17 1.00
C THR A 374 6.34 21.28 0.23
N PHE A 375 5.87 20.57 -0.80
CA PHE A 375 6.77 19.83 -1.70
C PHE A 375 7.78 20.75 -2.40
N ILE A 376 7.34 21.89 -2.95
CA ILE A 376 8.22 22.83 -3.67
C ILE A 376 9.22 23.52 -2.75
N PHE A 377 8.80 23.95 -1.56
CA PHE A 377 9.63 24.78 -0.67
C PHE A 377 10.42 23.98 0.39
N ILE A 378 9.90 22.82 0.83
CA ILE A 378 10.49 21.99 1.90
C ILE A 378 11.10 20.71 1.30
N GLY A 379 10.87 20.41 0.02
CA GLY A 379 11.31 19.18 -0.63
C GLY A 379 10.47 17.94 -0.29
N SER A 380 9.53 18.04 0.65
CA SER A 380 8.64 16.94 1.03
C SER A 380 7.21 17.43 1.27
N PRO A 381 6.18 16.69 0.79
CA PRO A 381 4.80 17.09 0.99
C PRO A 381 4.39 16.88 2.45
N LYS A 382 4.03 17.95 3.16
CA LYS A 382 3.50 17.86 4.54
C LYS A 382 2.00 17.55 4.51
N VAL A 383 1.68 16.30 4.17
CA VAL A 383 0.30 15.80 4.02
C VAL A 383 -0.54 16.02 5.28
N ASN A 384 0.03 15.85 6.46
CA ASN A 384 -0.67 16.02 7.74
C ASN A 384 -1.16 17.46 7.94
N TRP A 385 -0.34 18.44 7.55
CA TRP A 385 -0.71 19.86 7.61
C TRP A 385 -1.81 20.18 6.60
N ALA A 386 -1.69 19.64 5.39
CA ALA A 386 -2.69 19.80 4.34
C ALA A 386 -4.06 19.30 4.79
N PHE A 387 -4.11 18.09 5.35
CA PHE A 387 -5.34 17.47 5.85
C PHE A 387 -5.89 18.16 7.10
N GLY A 388 -5.03 18.55 8.04
CA GLY A 388 -5.44 19.29 9.23
C GLY A 388 -6.06 20.63 8.88
N ALA A 389 -5.44 21.40 7.98
CA ALA A 389 -5.96 22.67 7.52
C ALA A 389 -7.28 22.52 6.75
N ALA A 390 -7.36 21.53 5.85
CA ALA A 390 -8.59 21.24 5.10
C ALA A 390 -9.74 20.85 6.02
N LEU A 391 -9.49 20.00 7.04
CA LEU A 391 -10.47 19.60 8.03
C LEU A 391 -10.97 20.81 8.83
N MET A 392 -10.05 21.64 9.34
CA MET A 392 -10.41 22.85 10.09
C MET A 392 -11.23 23.83 9.24
N LEU A 393 -10.88 23.98 7.96
CA LEU A 393 -11.65 24.80 7.03
C LEU A 393 -13.05 24.24 6.78
N ALA A 394 -13.18 22.92 6.57
CA ALA A 394 -14.47 22.26 6.38
C ALA A 394 -15.38 22.42 7.61
N ILE A 395 -14.83 22.22 8.82
CA ILE A 395 -15.53 22.45 10.10
C ILE A 395 -15.95 23.91 10.21
N GLY A 396 -15.04 24.86 9.95
CA GLY A 396 -15.32 26.29 10.03
C GLY A 396 -16.44 26.72 9.08
N MET A 397 -16.41 26.26 7.82
CA MET A 397 -17.47 26.53 6.85
C MET A 397 -18.82 25.93 7.25
N ALA A 398 -18.82 24.70 7.76
CA ALA A 398 -20.05 24.05 8.23
C ALA A 398 -20.70 24.85 9.37
N LEU A 399 -19.91 25.26 10.38
CA LEU A 399 -20.37 26.04 11.52
C LEU A 399 -20.83 27.45 11.11
N LEU A 400 -20.07 28.15 10.27
CA LEU A 400 -20.43 29.51 9.80
C LEU A 400 -21.74 29.53 9.01
N LYS A 401 -22.06 28.45 8.30
CA LYS A 401 -23.33 28.28 7.58
C LYS A 401 -24.50 27.83 8.48
N GLY A 402 -24.29 27.73 9.79
CA GLY A 402 -25.34 27.41 10.76
C GLY A 402 -25.50 25.92 11.08
N MET A 403 -24.53 25.06 10.72
CA MET A 403 -24.52 23.69 11.22
C MET A 403 -24.22 23.68 12.73
N SER A 404 -24.97 22.91 13.51
CA SER A 404 -24.68 22.76 14.94
C SER A 404 -23.38 22.00 15.17
N LEU A 405 -22.65 22.35 16.24
CA LEU A 405 -21.42 21.64 16.62
C LEU A 405 -21.68 20.14 16.82
N LYS A 406 -22.84 19.76 17.36
CA LYS A 406 -23.23 18.34 17.50
C LYS A 406 -23.23 17.61 16.15
N ASN A 407 -23.83 18.21 15.12
CA ASN A 407 -23.87 17.59 13.78
C ASN A 407 -22.48 17.49 13.15
N VAL A 408 -21.60 18.48 13.39
CA VAL A 408 -20.20 18.42 12.95
C VAL A 408 -19.46 17.29 13.66
N MET A 409 -19.61 17.17 14.98
CA MET A 409 -19.01 16.07 15.77
C MET A 409 -19.55 14.70 15.36
N ASP A 410 -20.85 14.61 15.06
CA ASP A 410 -21.45 13.38 14.53
C ASP A 410 -20.85 13.02 13.15
N GLY A 411 -20.56 14.03 12.33
CA GLY A 411 -19.83 13.87 11.07
C GLY A 411 -18.42 13.35 11.28
N LEU A 412 -17.65 13.98 12.17
CA LEU A 412 -16.31 13.53 12.54
C LEU A 412 -16.33 12.07 13.02
N ASN A 413 -17.23 11.72 13.93
CA ASN A 413 -17.38 10.36 14.45
C ASN A 413 -17.74 9.35 13.36
N LEU A 414 -18.64 9.71 12.44
CA LEU A 414 -19.00 8.87 11.30
C LEU A 414 -17.78 8.62 10.40
N GLY A 415 -17.03 9.68 10.11
CA GLY A 415 -15.82 9.64 9.31
C GLY A 415 -14.72 8.79 9.93
N LEU A 416 -14.43 9.00 11.22
CA LEU A 416 -13.46 8.21 11.99
C LEU A 416 -13.83 6.72 12.00
N LYS A 417 -15.09 6.38 12.28
CA LYS A 417 -15.57 4.99 12.22
C LYS A 417 -15.29 4.33 10.86
N GLY A 418 -15.40 5.09 9.77
CA GLY A 418 -15.14 4.60 8.41
C GLY A 418 -13.68 4.28 8.09
N VAL A 419 -12.72 4.77 8.88
CA VAL A 419 -11.28 4.55 8.65
C VAL A 419 -10.61 3.66 9.72
N VAL A 420 -11.31 3.34 10.83
CA VAL A 420 -10.75 2.53 11.94
C VAL A 420 -10.17 1.20 11.45
N PHE A 421 -10.88 0.48 10.59
CA PHE A 421 -10.42 -0.83 10.11
C PHE A 421 -9.07 -0.73 9.37
N ALA A 422 -8.93 0.26 8.48
CA ALA A 422 -7.68 0.53 7.78
C ALA A 422 -6.54 0.92 8.75
N SER A 423 -6.85 1.72 9.78
CA SER A 423 -5.89 2.08 10.83
C SER A 423 -5.38 0.87 11.60
N VAL A 424 -6.24 -0.11 11.91
CA VAL A 424 -5.82 -1.33 12.64
C VAL A 424 -4.98 -2.25 11.75
N ILE A 425 -5.37 -2.47 10.49
CA ILE A 425 -4.55 -3.24 9.54
C ILE A 425 -3.16 -2.63 9.43
N LEU A 426 -3.07 -1.32 9.29
CA LEU A 426 -1.81 -0.59 9.23
C LEU A 426 -0.93 -0.85 10.47
N MET A 427 -1.50 -0.78 11.67
CA MET A 427 -0.74 -1.06 12.90
C MET A 427 -0.20 -2.50 12.90
N MET A 428 -1.04 -3.47 12.54
CA MET A 428 -0.63 -4.87 12.46
C MET A 428 0.42 -5.09 11.36
N ALA A 429 0.33 -4.37 10.24
CA ALA A 429 1.26 -4.43 9.12
C ALA A 429 2.69 -4.03 9.53
N VAL A 430 2.82 -2.94 10.28
CA VAL A 430 4.13 -2.48 10.79
C VAL A 430 4.72 -3.52 11.75
N ILE A 431 3.90 -4.09 12.64
CA ILE A 431 4.35 -5.07 13.62
C ILE A 431 4.76 -6.39 12.94
N ILE A 432 4.00 -6.90 11.97
CA ILE A 432 4.40 -8.12 11.24
C ILE A 432 5.67 -7.91 10.41
N GLY A 433 5.84 -6.72 9.82
CA GLY A 433 7.07 -6.36 9.10
C GLY A 433 8.29 -6.40 10.03
N PHE A 434 8.14 -5.85 11.24
CA PHE A 434 9.16 -5.97 12.29
C PHE A 434 9.41 -7.43 12.69
N MET A 435 8.38 -8.22 12.97
CA MET A 435 8.53 -9.65 13.29
C MET A 435 9.20 -10.46 12.18
N SER A 436 8.88 -10.16 10.91
CA SER A 436 9.53 -10.80 9.76
C SER A 436 11.00 -10.46 9.63
N LYS A 437 11.40 -9.24 10.04
CA LYS A 437 12.79 -8.82 10.09
C LYS A 437 13.54 -9.53 11.22
N GLU A 438 12.99 -9.53 12.43
CA GLU A 438 13.61 -10.14 13.61
C GLU A 438 13.74 -11.66 13.50
N THR A 439 12.81 -12.32 12.82
CA THR A 439 12.90 -13.77 12.54
C THR A 439 13.89 -14.11 11.42
N GLY A 440 14.44 -13.11 10.71
CA GLY A 440 15.42 -13.31 9.64
C GLY A 440 14.82 -13.75 8.30
N GLY A 441 13.52 -13.50 8.06
CA GLY A 441 12.83 -13.95 6.84
C GLY A 441 13.48 -13.45 5.55
N GLY A 442 13.82 -12.15 5.50
CA GLY A 442 14.54 -11.56 4.38
C GLY A 442 15.92 -12.17 4.17
N LEU A 443 16.67 -12.39 5.26
CA LEU A 443 18.02 -12.97 5.22
C LEU A 443 18.02 -14.39 4.64
N TYR A 444 17.05 -15.21 5.04
CA TYR A 444 16.92 -16.56 4.51
C TYR A 444 16.55 -16.57 3.02
N LEU A 445 15.66 -15.69 2.57
CA LEU A 445 15.34 -15.59 1.14
C LEU A 445 16.56 -15.18 0.32
N VAL A 446 17.36 -14.26 0.85
CA VAL A 446 18.61 -13.83 0.22
C VAL A 446 19.59 -15.01 0.10
N SER A 447 19.81 -15.77 1.18
CA SER A 447 20.74 -16.91 1.14
C SER A 447 20.26 -18.07 0.28
N LEU A 448 18.95 -18.26 0.13
CA LEU A 448 18.38 -19.31 -0.71
C LEU A 448 18.34 -18.95 -2.20
N LEU A 449 17.94 -17.72 -2.54
CA LEU A 449 17.55 -17.33 -3.90
C LEU A 449 18.48 -16.30 -4.55
N GLY A 450 19.33 -15.61 -3.79
CA GLY A 450 20.16 -14.51 -4.29
C GLY A 450 21.05 -14.91 -5.48
N GLU A 451 21.58 -16.13 -5.46
CA GLU A 451 22.46 -16.63 -6.53
C GLU A 451 21.73 -17.39 -7.64
N GLN A 452 20.57 -17.99 -7.32
CA GLN A 452 19.89 -18.95 -8.20
C GLN A 452 18.80 -18.31 -9.07
N LEU A 453 18.20 -17.22 -8.63
CA LEU A 453 17.05 -16.62 -9.29
C LEU A 453 17.52 -15.56 -10.30
N PRO A 454 17.24 -15.71 -11.61
CA PRO A 454 17.69 -14.72 -12.58
C PRO A 454 16.97 -13.38 -12.35
N TYR A 455 17.72 -12.29 -12.46
CA TYR A 455 17.23 -10.94 -12.18
C TYR A 455 15.93 -10.59 -12.95
N TRP A 456 15.76 -11.05 -14.19
CA TRP A 456 14.57 -10.79 -15.00
C TRP A 456 13.30 -11.51 -14.52
N ALA A 457 13.42 -12.60 -13.75
CA ALA A 457 12.27 -13.39 -13.31
C ALA A 457 11.63 -12.85 -12.02
N LEU A 458 12.40 -12.11 -11.20
CA LEU A 458 11.91 -11.60 -9.92
C LEU A 458 10.70 -10.67 -10.08
N PRO A 459 10.70 -9.64 -10.96
CA PRO A 459 9.56 -8.74 -11.14
C PRO A 459 8.24 -9.47 -11.44
N ILE A 460 8.27 -10.43 -12.37
CA ILE A 460 7.08 -11.21 -12.76
C ILE A 460 6.61 -12.08 -11.59
N THR A 461 7.54 -12.71 -10.87
CA THR A 461 7.21 -13.57 -9.74
C THR A 461 6.55 -12.78 -8.61
N LEU A 462 7.13 -11.61 -8.28
CA LEU A 462 6.56 -10.69 -7.30
C LEU A 462 5.17 -10.19 -7.71
N GLN A 463 5.00 -9.83 -8.97
CA GLN A 463 3.71 -9.45 -9.53
C GLN A 463 2.67 -10.57 -9.34
N LEU A 464 2.98 -11.81 -9.75
CA LEU A 464 2.04 -12.92 -9.68
C LEU A 464 1.66 -13.28 -8.25
N ILE A 465 2.64 -13.35 -7.35
CA ILE A 465 2.40 -13.67 -5.93
C ILE A 465 1.51 -12.59 -5.30
N THR A 466 1.79 -11.31 -5.54
CA THR A 466 1.00 -10.20 -4.97
C THR A 466 -0.40 -10.13 -5.57
N MET A 467 -0.56 -10.42 -6.86
CA MET A 467 -1.88 -10.57 -7.49
C MET A 467 -2.70 -11.67 -6.82
N VAL A 468 -2.11 -12.84 -6.56
CA VAL A 468 -2.81 -13.98 -5.93
C VAL A 468 -3.20 -13.66 -4.49
N ILE A 469 -2.28 -13.09 -3.70
CA ILE A 469 -2.55 -12.72 -2.32
C ILE A 469 -3.66 -11.67 -2.28
N ALA A 470 -3.51 -10.55 -3.01
CA ALA A 470 -4.47 -9.46 -3.00
C ALA A 470 -5.85 -9.86 -3.56
N PHE A 471 -5.89 -10.70 -4.60
CA PHE A 471 -7.16 -11.21 -5.13
C PHE A 471 -7.90 -12.07 -4.09
N SER A 472 -7.15 -12.84 -3.30
CA SER A 472 -7.71 -13.75 -2.31
C SER A 472 -8.10 -13.07 -1.00
N THR A 473 -7.41 -12.00 -0.62
CA THR A 473 -7.69 -11.21 0.59
C THR A 473 -8.62 -10.02 0.35
N GLY A 474 -8.72 -9.55 -0.90
CA GLY A 474 -9.47 -8.33 -1.23
C GLY A 474 -8.86 -7.06 -0.67
N THR A 475 -7.55 -7.04 -0.38
CA THR A 475 -6.88 -5.85 0.15
C THR A 475 -5.48 -5.66 -0.41
N SER A 476 -5.23 -4.48 -0.97
CA SER A 476 -3.90 -4.03 -1.36
C SER A 476 -3.02 -3.73 -0.13
N TRP A 477 -3.58 -3.10 0.90
CA TRP A 477 -2.86 -2.72 2.12
C TRP A 477 -2.30 -3.90 2.89
N GLY A 478 -3.10 -4.96 3.08
CA GLY A 478 -2.63 -6.19 3.72
C GLY A 478 -1.56 -6.91 2.89
N THR A 479 -1.66 -6.85 1.56
CA THR A 479 -0.68 -7.48 0.67
C THR A 479 0.67 -6.76 0.72
N TYR A 480 0.68 -5.42 0.79
CA TYR A 480 1.91 -4.63 0.98
C TYR A 480 2.65 -5.03 2.25
N ALA A 481 1.92 -5.17 3.37
CA ALA A 481 2.48 -5.54 4.67
C ALA A 481 3.25 -6.85 4.65
N ILE A 482 2.78 -7.80 3.84
CA ILE A 482 3.35 -9.14 3.73
C ILE A 482 4.50 -9.13 2.72
N ALA A 483 4.31 -8.49 1.57
CA ALA A 483 5.21 -8.64 0.44
C ALA A 483 6.46 -7.76 0.52
N PHE A 484 6.35 -6.48 0.90
CA PHE A 484 7.49 -5.55 0.87
C PHE A 484 8.66 -5.95 1.78
N PRO A 485 8.44 -6.39 3.05
CA PRO A 485 9.53 -6.80 3.93
C PRO A 485 10.36 -7.99 3.40
N LEU A 486 9.79 -8.78 2.49
CA LEU A 486 10.46 -9.93 1.87
C LEU A 486 11.03 -9.58 0.50
N ALA A 487 10.27 -8.83 -0.31
CA ALA A 487 10.62 -8.50 -1.68
C ALA A 487 11.80 -7.53 -1.78
N MET A 488 11.83 -6.50 -0.92
CA MET A 488 12.85 -5.44 -1.02
C MET A 488 14.26 -5.94 -0.68
N PRO A 489 14.48 -6.70 0.42
CA PRO A 489 15.80 -7.28 0.69
C PRO A 489 16.25 -8.27 -0.40
N LEU A 490 15.32 -9.08 -0.93
CA LEU A 490 15.63 -10.03 -1.99
C LEU A 490 16.01 -9.34 -3.31
N ALA A 491 15.31 -8.27 -3.68
CA ALA A 491 15.63 -7.47 -4.85
C ALA A 491 17.02 -6.83 -4.74
N TRP A 492 17.37 -6.32 -3.57
CA TRP A 492 18.71 -5.79 -3.32
C TRP A 492 19.80 -6.87 -3.44
N ALA A 493 19.59 -8.04 -2.84
CA ALA A 493 20.58 -9.10 -2.88
C ALA A 493 20.84 -9.62 -4.30
N ILE A 494 19.78 -9.83 -5.08
CA ILE A 494 19.91 -10.28 -6.48
C ILE A 494 20.65 -9.23 -7.31
N SER A 495 20.38 -7.93 -7.09
CA SER A 495 21.05 -6.87 -7.84
C SER A 495 22.54 -6.77 -7.54
N GLN A 496 22.93 -6.96 -6.28
CA GLN A 496 24.33 -7.00 -5.87
C GLN A 496 25.05 -8.25 -6.38
N HIS A 497 24.47 -9.43 -6.17
CA HIS A 497 25.10 -10.69 -6.54
C HIS A 497 25.33 -10.81 -8.06
N GLN A 498 24.37 -10.33 -8.85
CA GLN A 498 24.48 -10.35 -10.32
C GLN A 498 25.14 -9.09 -10.90
N MET A 499 25.71 -8.23 -10.03
CA MET A 499 26.45 -7.02 -10.38
C MET A 499 25.72 -6.12 -11.40
N LEU A 500 24.44 -5.86 -11.16
CA LEU A 500 23.63 -5.02 -12.04
C LEU A 500 24.16 -3.59 -12.05
N ALA A 501 24.24 -2.96 -13.24
CA ALA A 501 24.74 -1.60 -13.40
C ALA A 501 23.89 -0.54 -12.65
N HIS A 502 22.58 -0.78 -12.53
CA HIS A 502 21.62 0.15 -11.92
C HIS A 502 20.78 -0.55 -10.84
N PRO A 503 21.35 -0.87 -9.66
CA PRO A 503 20.68 -1.65 -8.63
C PRO A 503 19.48 -0.92 -8.00
N GLU A 504 19.57 0.40 -7.85
CA GLU A 504 18.47 1.23 -7.35
C GLU A 504 17.24 1.18 -8.28
N MET A 505 17.46 1.34 -9.59
CA MET A 505 16.39 1.29 -10.59
C MET A 505 15.75 -0.11 -10.67
N TYR A 506 16.55 -1.17 -10.56
CA TYR A 506 16.03 -2.54 -10.46
C TYR A 506 15.14 -2.73 -9.24
N MET A 507 15.54 -2.17 -8.08
CA MET A 507 14.69 -2.17 -6.89
C MET A 507 13.41 -1.37 -7.10
N MET A 508 13.44 -0.22 -7.77
CA MET A 508 12.24 0.57 -8.11
C MET A 508 11.26 -0.23 -8.97
N ILE A 509 11.76 -1.03 -9.91
CA ILE A 509 10.92 -1.92 -10.74
C ILE A 509 10.29 -3.01 -9.88
N CYS A 510 11.08 -3.71 -9.06
CA CYS A 510 10.57 -4.75 -8.17
C CYS A 510 9.54 -4.18 -7.18
N PHE A 511 9.83 -3.02 -6.62
CA PHE A 511 8.91 -2.25 -5.79
C PHE A 511 7.59 -1.97 -6.53
N ALA A 512 7.66 -1.46 -7.75
CA ALA A 512 6.48 -1.17 -8.57
C ALA A 512 5.69 -2.43 -8.90
N THR A 513 6.32 -3.59 -9.09
CA THR A 513 5.61 -4.86 -9.34
C THR A 513 4.80 -5.31 -8.13
N VAL A 514 5.34 -5.16 -6.91
CA VAL A 514 4.63 -5.48 -5.67
C VAL A 514 3.47 -4.50 -5.45
N LEU A 515 3.74 -3.20 -5.65
CA LEU A 515 2.73 -2.15 -5.56
C LEU A 515 1.56 -2.47 -6.49
N ASN A 516 1.83 -2.68 -7.77
CA ASN A 516 0.80 -2.84 -8.79
C ASN A 516 0.11 -4.21 -8.79
N GLY A 517 0.83 -5.29 -8.50
CA GLY A 517 0.22 -6.62 -8.39
C GLY A 517 -0.79 -6.67 -7.24
N SER A 518 -0.52 -5.98 -6.14
CA SER A 518 -1.47 -5.85 -5.03
C SER A 518 -2.71 -5.03 -5.40
N ILE A 519 -2.56 -3.95 -6.17
CA ILE A 519 -3.70 -3.13 -6.66
C ILE A 519 -4.56 -3.95 -7.62
N TYR A 520 -3.95 -4.70 -8.53
CA TYR A 520 -4.69 -5.57 -9.45
C TYR A 520 -5.57 -6.56 -8.70
N GLY A 521 -5.00 -7.23 -7.70
CA GLY A 521 -5.73 -8.24 -6.94
C GLY A 521 -6.89 -7.62 -6.17
N ASP A 522 -6.66 -6.48 -5.53
CA ASP A 522 -7.70 -5.69 -4.85
C ASP A 522 -8.84 -5.33 -5.80
N GLN A 523 -8.52 -4.75 -6.96
CA GLN A 523 -9.49 -4.32 -7.96
C GLN A 523 -10.30 -5.49 -8.54
N CYS A 524 -9.71 -6.66 -8.73
CA CYS A 524 -10.41 -7.80 -9.35
C CYS A 524 -11.15 -8.69 -8.33
N SER A 525 -10.95 -8.47 -7.02
CA SER A 525 -11.45 -9.38 -5.99
C SER A 525 -12.93 -9.16 -5.69
N PRO A 526 -13.77 -10.21 -5.68
CA PRO A 526 -15.20 -10.07 -5.33
C PRO A 526 -15.43 -9.76 -3.84
N ILE A 527 -14.40 -9.82 -3.02
CA ILE A 527 -14.48 -9.53 -1.58
C ILE A 527 -13.78 -8.23 -1.20
N SER A 528 -13.19 -7.51 -2.18
CA SER A 528 -12.53 -6.25 -1.90
C SER A 528 -13.53 -5.16 -1.56
N ASP A 529 -13.19 -4.34 -0.55
CA ASP A 529 -13.97 -3.18 -0.16
C ASP A 529 -14.13 -2.19 -1.32
N THR A 530 -13.07 -1.94 -2.11
CA THR A 530 -13.12 -0.99 -3.23
C THR A 530 -14.01 -1.53 -4.34
N THR A 531 -13.94 -2.82 -4.64
CA THR A 531 -14.81 -3.48 -5.62
C THR A 531 -16.27 -3.53 -5.18
N ILE A 532 -16.53 -3.90 -3.92
CA ILE A 532 -17.88 -3.95 -3.34
C ILE A 532 -18.50 -2.56 -3.32
N LEU A 533 -17.77 -1.55 -2.84
CA LEU A 533 -18.27 -0.19 -2.75
C LEU A 533 -18.44 0.43 -4.14
N SER A 534 -17.57 0.12 -5.10
CA SER A 534 -17.74 0.57 -6.49
C SER A 534 -19.03 0.03 -7.07
N ALA A 535 -19.31 -1.26 -6.93
CA ALA A 535 -20.55 -1.87 -7.40
C ALA A 535 -21.77 -1.29 -6.68
N MET A 536 -21.72 -1.23 -5.35
CA MET A 536 -22.81 -0.78 -4.50
C MET A 536 -23.19 0.69 -4.71
N THR A 537 -22.20 1.56 -4.86
CA THR A 537 -22.42 3.01 -5.00
C THR A 537 -22.86 3.40 -6.42
N THR A 538 -22.37 2.68 -7.43
CA THR A 538 -22.81 2.86 -8.84
C THR A 538 -24.09 2.11 -9.19
N GLY A 539 -24.54 1.18 -8.33
CA GLY A 539 -25.75 0.40 -8.57
C GLY A 539 -25.55 -0.81 -9.47
N CYS A 540 -24.31 -1.25 -9.67
CA CYS A 540 -23.99 -2.46 -10.42
C CYS A 540 -24.20 -3.71 -9.54
N ASP A 541 -24.57 -4.84 -10.17
CA ASP A 541 -24.37 -6.15 -9.55
C ASP A 541 -22.87 -6.40 -9.34
N LEU A 542 -22.49 -6.86 -8.14
CA LEU A 542 -21.08 -7.06 -7.78
C LEU A 542 -20.39 -8.04 -8.72
N MET A 543 -21.07 -9.12 -9.08
CA MET A 543 -20.46 -10.16 -9.90
C MET A 543 -20.38 -9.75 -11.37
N ASP A 544 -21.32 -8.92 -11.84
CA ASP A 544 -21.20 -8.30 -13.16
C ASP A 544 -20.04 -7.30 -13.21
N HIS A 545 -19.84 -6.48 -12.17
CA HIS A 545 -18.68 -5.61 -12.02
C HIS A 545 -17.38 -6.42 -12.08
N VAL A 546 -17.19 -7.37 -11.16
CA VAL A 546 -15.98 -8.23 -11.07
C VAL A 546 -15.66 -8.90 -12.41
N LYS A 547 -16.63 -9.55 -13.05
CA LYS A 547 -16.39 -10.29 -14.29
C LYS A 547 -16.15 -9.36 -15.48
N SER A 548 -16.74 -8.17 -15.49
CA SER A 548 -16.54 -7.20 -16.58
C SER A 548 -15.16 -6.53 -16.50
N GLN A 549 -14.66 -6.24 -15.31
CA GLN A 549 -13.36 -5.59 -15.13
C GLN A 549 -12.13 -6.51 -15.20
N ILE A 550 -12.28 -7.80 -14.89
CA ILE A 550 -11.16 -8.76 -14.91
C ILE A 550 -10.42 -8.75 -16.26
N VAL A 551 -11.15 -8.65 -17.37
CA VAL A 551 -10.55 -8.69 -18.72
C VAL A 551 -9.63 -7.49 -18.98
N PRO A 552 -10.10 -6.23 -18.90
CA PRO A 552 -9.22 -5.08 -19.09
C PRO A 552 -8.13 -4.98 -18.02
N ALA A 553 -8.40 -5.35 -16.77
CA ALA A 553 -7.39 -5.36 -15.72
C ALA A 553 -6.28 -6.39 -16.04
N THR A 554 -6.63 -7.60 -16.48
CA THR A 554 -5.64 -8.64 -16.83
C THR A 554 -4.81 -8.21 -18.03
N PHE A 555 -5.43 -7.55 -19.01
CA PHE A 555 -4.72 -6.99 -20.16
C PHE A 555 -3.69 -5.93 -19.72
N ALA A 556 -4.08 -5.01 -18.82
CA ALA A 556 -3.17 -4.03 -18.25
C ALA A 556 -2.04 -4.69 -17.45
N ALA A 557 -2.35 -5.70 -16.63
CA ALA A 557 -1.37 -6.42 -15.81
C ALA A 557 -0.36 -7.22 -16.66
N ALA A 558 -0.83 -7.90 -17.71
CA ALA A 558 0.05 -8.61 -18.64
C ALA A 558 0.98 -7.66 -19.40
N THR A 559 0.44 -6.52 -19.85
CA THR A 559 1.24 -5.48 -20.51
C THR A 559 2.27 -4.89 -19.54
N ALA A 560 1.89 -4.61 -18.29
CA ALA A 560 2.81 -4.13 -17.27
C ALA A 560 3.94 -5.14 -16.98
N GLY A 561 3.61 -6.43 -16.87
CA GLY A 561 4.59 -7.50 -16.70
C GLY A 561 5.61 -7.56 -17.84
N ALA A 562 5.14 -7.45 -19.08
CA ALA A 562 6.02 -7.37 -20.24
C ALA A 562 6.92 -6.13 -20.21
N LEU A 563 6.37 -4.96 -19.87
CA LEU A 563 7.14 -3.72 -19.77
C LEU A 563 8.21 -3.76 -18.68
N TRP A 564 7.90 -4.27 -17.48
CA TRP A 564 8.90 -4.45 -16.41
C TRP A 564 10.01 -5.40 -16.82
N THR A 565 9.65 -6.51 -17.47
CA THR A 565 10.64 -7.48 -17.97
C THR A 565 11.56 -6.83 -18.99
N LEU A 566 11.02 -6.08 -19.94
CA LEU A 566 11.79 -5.33 -20.93
C LEU A 566 12.69 -4.29 -20.30
N CYS A 567 12.20 -3.51 -19.33
CA CYS A 567 13.01 -2.53 -18.59
C CYS A 567 14.18 -3.21 -17.89
N VAL A 568 13.92 -4.31 -17.17
CA VAL A 568 14.96 -5.03 -16.43
C VAL A 568 15.98 -5.67 -17.38
N MET A 569 15.55 -6.22 -18.52
CA MET A 569 16.46 -6.77 -19.52
C MET A 569 17.34 -5.71 -20.19
N TRP A 570 16.81 -4.49 -20.39
CA TRP A 570 17.54 -3.40 -21.03
C TRP A 570 18.51 -2.68 -20.07
N LEU A 571 18.23 -2.68 -18.77
CA LEU A 571 19.01 -1.98 -17.74
C LEU A 571 20.08 -2.86 -17.06
N ALA A 572 20.00 -4.17 -17.26
CA ALA A 572 20.96 -5.15 -16.74
C ALA A 572 22.06 -5.54 -17.75
N ALA A 573 22.01 -4.97 -18.96
CA ALA A 573 23.07 -5.00 -19.97
C ALA A 573 23.75 -3.64 -20.02
#